data_AF-A0A4T0FQW8-F1
#
_entry.id   AF-A0A4T0FQW8-F1
#
_cell.length_a   1.000
_cell.length_b   1.000
_cell.length_c   1.000
_cell.angle_alpha   90.00
_cell.angle_beta   90.00
_cell.angle_gamma   90.00
#
_symmetry.space_group_name_H-M   'P 1'
#
loop_
_entity.id
_entity.type
_entity.pdbx_description
1 polymer ?
#
loop_
_entity_poly.entity_id
_entity_poly.type
_entity_poly.pdbx_seq_one_letter_code
_entity_poly.pdbx_strand_id
1 'polypeptide(L)'
;MKFKVPEISKNGYGISDSDSDDDYPTPPRRLKSILKSSAAAKSPPTRASLNKSHIDSDYGRWDEIEHFQNTYTSSVDYHHLNDSFTRSSSLQHLETDTSIDKELEAIQSTISSLQLQSQEETRKLAHDFDKRNKDLWSSIEASISLAQKDADRELEEQKRAEETRQRIAQEQDEQRKEEMRKKEAEQKQQMQERSKQIQQEKAEAEKQKFGLVSAKKEYEHWYSLIMEVKRNVLPLVAQDPAIKKACSASKRKITPKIGQLTNSIGQIKRIVGVALRFRLEAHLISTQTSEISDILSEPKNLHGDQSPAYIWLLNHLSKCLLRQAEAEVSAKITTAFPLARLVVSLVVSEHPRLADILMGRLVKKACWIVPYYPLRGEGESEEQWMRRIGRKNKDETTVQYNDRMGGTAAFYFAILQTRLTSTNLVLPQQVGDDDIISRLPAQFRFSQSWTWLSHALRPPMPTLSTIPQLLATFFEMLGEPYRLAYGKQAVKVLQLIKSRIDDENAWAKNSEANMTRIKLLLDKWQTGQPLSSSDGRIWEA
;
A
#
# COMPACT_ATOMS: atom_id res chain seq x y z
N MET A 1 30.84 72.59 -34.35
CA MET A 1 31.51 71.28 -34.48
C MET A 1 30.51 70.19 -34.12
N LYS A 2 30.41 69.10 -34.90
CA LYS A 2 29.45 68.00 -34.64
C LYS A 2 30.14 66.90 -33.83
N PHE A 3 29.59 66.53 -32.67
CA PHE A 3 30.01 65.33 -31.96
C PHE A 3 29.51 64.07 -32.67
N LYS A 4 30.40 63.09 -32.83
CA LYS A 4 30.15 61.86 -33.60
C LYS A 4 30.08 60.68 -32.63
N VAL A 5 28.90 60.05 -32.52
CA VAL A 5 28.70 58.84 -31.74
C VAL A 5 29.29 57.64 -32.49
N PRO A 6 30.07 56.74 -31.87
CA PRO A 6 30.53 55.51 -32.51
C PRO A 6 29.40 54.46 -32.56
N GLU A 7 29.10 53.94 -33.74
CA GLU A 7 28.22 52.78 -33.90
C GLU A 7 28.92 51.51 -33.41
N ILE A 8 28.39 50.89 -32.35
CA ILE A 8 28.83 49.55 -31.91
C ILE A 8 27.99 48.52 -32.66
N SER A 9 28.59 47.87 -33.66
CA SER A 9 27.99 46.78 -34.41
C SER A 9 27.79 45.53 -33.54
N LYS A 10 26.56 45.32 -33.05
CA LYS A 10 26.18 44.11 -32.30
C LYS A 10 26.02 42.88 -33.21
N ASN A 11 27.12 42.33 -33.70
CA ASN A 11 27.17 40.96 -34.21
C ASN A 11 27.57 40.00 -33.08
N GLY A 12 26.64 39.80 -32.14
CA GLY A 12 26.85 39.00 -30.93
C GLY A 12 26.19 37.62 -30.98
N TYR A 13 26.80 36.67 -31.68
CA TYR A 13 26.56 35.23 -31.50
C TYR A 13 27.88 34.49 -31.26
N GLY A 14 28.51 34.81 -30.12
CA GLY A 14 29.59 33.99 -29.58
C GLY A 14 29.03 32.66 -29.08
N ILE A 15 29.15 31.61 -29.88
CA ILE A 15 28.83 30.24 -29.45
C ILE A 15 29.96 29.78 -28.52
N SER A 16 29.82 30.06 -27.23
CA SER A 16 30.68 29.48 -26.20
C SER A 16 30.26 28.03 -25.97
N ASP A 17 31.02 27.08 -26.54
CA ASP A 17 30.92 25.64 -26.19
C ASP A 17 31.40 25.47 -24.73
N SER A 18 30.47 25.60 -23.77
CA SER A 18 30.71 25.39 -22.33
C SER A 18 29.74 24.36 -21.72
N ASP A 19 29.44 23.29 -22.47
CA ASP A 19 28.95 22.04 -21.90
C ASP A 19 30.19 21.23 -21.42
N SER A 20 30.64 21.45 -20.18
CA SER A 20 31.74 20.69 -19.54
C SER A 20 31.30 19.26 -19.18
N ASP A 21 30.97 18.48 -20.21
CA ASP A 21 30.43 17.11 -20.12
C ASP A 21 31.43 16.06 -20.69
N ASP A 22 32.59 16.53 -21.17
CA ASP A 22 33.70 15.75 -21.76
C ASP A 22 34.79 15.36 -20.74
N ASP A 23 34.39 15.07 -19.50
CA ASP A 23 35.27 14.48 -18.49
C ASP A 23 35.33 12.94 -18.72
N TYR A 24 36.48 12.43 -19.16
CA TYR A 24 36.65 11.04 -19.59
C TYR A 24 36.93 10.13 -18.38
N PRO A 25 36.03 9.19 -18.01
CA PRO A 25 36.26 8.35 -16.85
C PRO A 25 37.33 7.30 -17.15
N THR A 26 38.46 7.37 -16.43
CA THR A 26 39.45 6.28 -16.38
C THR A 26 38.80 5.01 -15.78
N PRO A 27 38.99 3.83 -16.39
CA PRO A 27 38.34 2.61 -15.92
C PRO A 27 39.00 2.08 -14.63
N PRO A 28 38.25 1.79 -13.55
CA PRO A 28 38.80 1.13 -12.37
C PRO A 28 39.14 -0.35 -12.68
N ARG A 29 40.20 -0.85 -12.03
CA ARG A 29 40.72 -2.21 -12.23
C ARG A 29 39.73 -3.29 -11.77
N ARG A 30 39.64 -4.38 -12.53
CA ARG A 30 38.98 -5.64 -12.11
C ARG A 30 39.64 -6.19 -10.83
N LEU A 31 38.85 -6.46 -9.80
CA LEU A 31 39.19 -7.43 -8.75
C LEU A 31 38.53 -8.78 -9.05
N LYS A 32 39.22 -9.86 -8.68
CA LYS A 32 38.82 -11.24 -9.01
C LYS A 32 37.92 -11.83 -7.91
N SER A 33 37.17 -12.84 -8.33
CA SER A 33 36.34 -13.73 -7.51
C SER A 33 37.02 -14.33 -6.29
N ILE A 34 36.27 -14.46 -5.18
CA ILE A 34 36.43 -15.57 -4.23
C ILE A 34 35.07 -16.23 -4.05
N LEU A 35 34.93 -17.45 -4.58
CA LEU A 35 33.85 -18.37 -4.26
C LEU A 35 34.20 -19.13 -2.97
N LYS A 36 33.23 -19.33 -2.07
CA LYS A 36 33.22 -20.48 -1.16
C LYS A 36 31.78 -20.97 -0.97
N SER A 37 31.59 -22.25 -1.31
CA SER A 37 30.36 -23.01 -1.14
C SER A 37 30.42 -23.87 0.12
N SER A 38 29.30 -24.02 0.82
CA SER A 38 28.96 -25.26 1.53
C SER A 38 27.44 -25.35 1.68
N ALA A 39 26.90 -26.57 1.65
CA ALA A 39 25.47 -26.85 1.68
C ALA A 39 25.09 -27.63 2.97
N ALA A 40 23.81 -27.54 3.37
CA ALA A 40 22.91 -28.69 3.55
C ALA A 40 21.83 -28.47 4.65
N ALA A 41 20.59 -28.90 4.35
CA ALA A 41 19.56 -29.44 5.26
C ALA A 41 19.00 -28.53 6.40
N LYS A 42 17.74 -28.65 6.84
CA LYS A 42 16.54 -29.44 6.43
C LYS A 42 15.30 -28.75 7.02
N SER A 43 14.12 -28.93 6.42
CA SER A 43 12.81 -28.49 6.94
C SER A 43 11.89 -29.70 7.27
N PRO A 44 10.77 -29.53 8.01
CA PRO A 44 10.20 -30.59 8.85
C PRO A 44 9.00 -31.36 8.25
N PRO A 45 8.59 -32.50 8.86
CA PRO A 45 7.37 -33.24 8.51
C PRO A 45 6.15 -32.92 9.40
N THR A 46 4.99 -33.48 9.05
CA THR A 46 3.65 -33.20 9.59
C THR A 46 2.85 -34.51 9.79
N ARG A 47 1.68 -34.46 10.48
CA ARG A 47 0.60 -35.52 10.56
C ARG A 47 0.94 -36.80 11.36
N ALA A 48 0.03 -37.72 11.78
CA ALA A 48 -1.45 -37.80 12.06
C ALA A 48 -1.81 -39.29 12.43
N SER A 49 -2.98 -39.74 12.92
CA SER A 49 -4.08 -39.22 13.79
C SER A 49 -5.13 -40.34 14.05
N LEU A 50 -5.61 -40.57 15.29
CA LEU A 50 -6.66 -41.57 15.65
C LEU A 50 -7.56 -40.98 16.77
N ASN A 51 -8.87 -40.72 16.58
CA ASN A 51 -10.04 -41.64 16.53
C ASN A 51 -10.20 -42.48 17.81
N LYS A 52 -11.36 -42.60 18.47
CA LYS A 52 -12.81 -42.47 18.10
C LYS A 52 -13.56 -41.67 19.21
N SER A 53 -14.89 -41.47 19.32
CA SER A 53 -16.12 -41.91 18.61
C SER A 53 -17.31 -40.97 18.91
N HIS A 54 -18.48 -41.22 18.30
CA HIS A 54 -19.80 -40.62 18.59
C HIS A 54 -20.68 -41.51 19.49
N ILE A 55 -21.72 -40.92 20.09
CA ILE A 55 -23.12 -41.43 20.14
C ILE A 55 -24.08 -40.22 20.24
N ASP A 56 -25.10 -40.19 19.38
CA ASP A 56 -26.30 -39.34 19.32
C ASP A 56 -27.34 -39.78 20.39
N SER A 57 -28.49 -39.14 20.70
CA SER A 57 -29.11 -37.83 20.40
C SER A 57 -30.37 -37.65 21.29
N ASP A 58 -30.89 -36.43 21.39
CA ASP A 58 -32.20 -35.95 21.88
C ASP A 58 -33.35 -36.91 22.23
N TYR A 59 -34.03 -36.62 23.37
CA TYR A 59 -35.49 -36.44 23.63
C TYR A 59 -35.67 -36.43 25.17
N GLY A 60 -36.53 -35.63 25.83
CA GLY A 60 -37.52 -34.63 25.42
C GLY A 60 -37.81 -33.66 26.59
N ARG A 61 -38.92 -32.90 26.53
CA ARG A 61 -39.10 -31.61 27.23
C ARG A 61 -40.46 -31.50 27.94
N TRP A 62 -40.50 -30.68 29.01
CA TRP A 62 -41.67 -30.05 29.67
C TRP A 62 -42.41 -30.75 30.85
N ASP A 63 -42.44 -30.00 31.95
CA ASP A 63 -43.59 -29.52 32.77
C ASP A 63 -44.54 -30.48 33.53
N GLU A 64 -44.37 -30.45 34.87
CA GLU A 64 -45.34 -30.00 35.89
C GLU A 64 -46.59 -30.86 36.27
N ILE A 65 -47.03 -30.66 37.54
CA ILE A 65 -48.35 -31.01 38.16
C ILE A 65 -48.46 -32.32 39.01
N GLU A 66 -48.41 -32.11 40.33
CA GLU A 66 -49.30 -32.60 41.41
C GLU A 66 -49.56 -34.09 41.78
N HIS A 67 -49.08 -34.44 42.99
CA HIS A 67 -49.83 -34.94 44.18
C HIS A 67 -50.30 -36.40 44.39
N PHE A 68 -50.25 -36.75 45.70
CA PHE A 68 -50.93 -37.80 46.47
C PHE A 68 -50.72 -39.30 46.13
N GLN A 69 -50.12 -40.02 47.08
CA GLN A 69 -50.93 -40.72 48.09
C GLN A 69 -50.18 -41.00 49.40
N ASN A 70 -50.90 -40.88 50.52
CA ASN A 70 -50.44 -41.26 51.87
C ASN A 70 -50.23 -42.77 51.98
N THR A 71 -49.29 -43.20 52.81
CA THR A 71 -49.42 -44.47 53.53
C THR A 71 -48.63 -44.48 54.83
N TYR A 72 -49.33 -44.77 55.94
CA TYR A 72 -48.82 -45.10 57.27
C TYR A 72 -47.95 -44.08 58.04
N THR A 73 -48.63 -43.11 58.65
CA THR A 73 -48.42 -42.88 60.08
C THR A 73 -49.13 -43.99 60.89
N SER A 74 -48.52 -44.45 61.98
CA SER A 74 -49.22 -45.24 63.01
C SER A 74 -48.69 -44.91 64.40
N SER A 75 -49.42 -44.05 65.11
CA SER A 75 -49.43 -44.06 66.58
C SER A 75 -50.18 -45.32 67.05
N VAL A 76 -49.70 -45.97 68.10
CA VAL A 76 -50.51 -46.91 68.88
C VAL A 76 -50.67 -46.35 70.28
N ASP A 77 -51.92 -46.35 70.73
CA ASP A 77 -52.41 -45.68 71.92
C ASP A 77 -52.55 -46.68 73.10
N TYR A 78 -52.59 -46.16 74.33
CA TYR A 78 -52.90 -46.95 75.51
C TYR A 78 -54.41 -46.98 75.73
N HIS A 79 -55.08 -48.13 75.57
CA HIS A 79 -56.21 -48.55 76.42
C HIS A 79 -56.73 -49.97 76.10
N HIS A 80 -57.44 -50.55 77.08
CA HIS A 80 -58.19 -51.83 77.06
C HIS A 80 -57.39 -53.15 77.04
N LEU A 81 -57.10 -53.66 78.24
CA LEU A 81 -57.77 -54.87 78.71
C LEU A 81 -58.33 -54.63 80.12
N ASN A 82 -59.58 -55.02 80.32
CA ASN A 82 -60.26 -55.05 81.62
C ASN A 82 -60.46 -56.51 82.05
N ASP A 83 -60.83 -56.70 83.32
CA ASP A 83 -61.34 -57.94 83.94
C ASP A 83 -60.39 -59.13 84.12
N SER A 84 -60.12 -59.42 85.40
CA SER A 84 -60.53 -60.72 85.97
C SER A 84 -60.62 -60.67 87.51
N PHE A 85 -61.72 -61.22 88.04
CA PHE A 85 -61.99 -61.56 89.46
C PHE A 85 -61.93 -60.41 90.49
N THR A 86 -63.04 -59.91 91.08
CA THR A 86 -64.18 -60.52 91.84
C THR A 86 -63.82 -61.28 93.12
N ARG A 87 -64.66 -61.07 94.17
CA ARG A 87 -64.66 -61.65 95.54
C ARG A 87 -63.76 -60.92 96.55
N SER A 88 -64.23 -60.46 97.72
CA SER A 88 -65.56 -60.42 98.38
C SER A 88 -65.57 -59.18 99.32
N SER A 89 -66.66 -58.48 99.65
CA SER A 89 -67.80 -58.92 100.49
C SER A 89 -67.36 -59.63 101.79
N SER A 90 -67.91 -59.39 102.99
CA SER A 90 -68.99 -58.51 103.44
C SER A 90 -69.18 -58.71 104.96
N LEU A 91 -69.66 -57.69 105.70
CA LEU A 91 -70.43 -57.85 106.95
C LEU A 91 -69.64 -58.48 108.16
N GLN A 92 -70.05 -58.46 109.44
CA GLN A 92 -71.18 -57.87 110.18
C GLN A 92 -70.91 -57.95 111.70
N HIS A 93 -71.65 -57.16 112.50
CA HIS A 93 -72.05 -57.46 113.91
C HIS A 93 -70.93 -57.68 114.97
N LEU A 94 -71.21 -57.64 116.28
CA LEU A 94 -72.05 -56.74 117.10
C LEU A 94 -71.57 -56.92 118.56
N GLU A 95 -71.74 -55.90 119.40
CA GLU A 95 -71.90 -55.99 120.87
C GLU A 95 -70.78 -56.51 121.82
N THR A 96 -70.49 -55.62 122.80
CA THR A 96 -70.19 -55.85 124.23
C THR A 96 -68.76 -56.09 124.78
N ASP A 97 -68.47 -55.25 125.78
CA ASP A 97 -67.70 -55.47 127.02
C ASP A 97 -66.16 -55.49 127.05
N THR A 98 -65.60 -54.28 127.11
CA THR A 98 -64.68 -53.82 128.19
C THR A 98 -63.53 -54.75 128.63
N SER A 99 -62.49 -54.91 127.80
CA SER A 99 -61.14 -55.31 128.26
C SER A 99 -59.99 -54.98 127.29
N ILE A 100 -60.06 -53.86 126.56
CA ILE A 100 -59.09 -53.56 125.46
C ILE A 100 -58.07 -52.46 125.81
N ASP A 101 -58.37 -51.55 126.75
CA ASP A 101 -57.54 -50.37 127.01
C ASP A 101 -56.11 -50.67 127.51
N LYS A 102 -55.88 -51.85 128.10
CA LYS A 102 -54.53 -52.27 128.56
C LYS A 102 -53.67 -52.93 127.50
N GLU A 103 -54.25 -53.40 126.39
CA GLU A 103 -53.50 -53.99 125.28
C GLU A 103 -53.08 -52.92 124.25
N LEU A 104 -53.88 -51.88 124.10
CA LEU A 104 -53.58 -50.73 123.22
C LEU A 104 -52.27 -50.02 123.60
N GLU A 105 -52.02 -49.81 124.90
CA GLU A 105 -50.83 -49.08 125.38
C GLU A 105 -49.52 -49.85 125.11
N ALA A 106 -49.54 -51.18 125.21
CA ALA A 106 -48.41 -52.04 124.87
C ALA A 106 -48.10 -52.03 123.37
N ILE A 107 -49.14 -52.10 122.53
CA ILE A 107 -49.04 -52.02 121.06
C ILE A 107 -48.46 -50.66 120.64
N GLN A 108 -48.90 -49.57 121.26
CA GLN A 108 -48.47 -48.20 120.92
C GLN A 108 -46.97 -47.94 121.20
N SER A 109 -46.41 -48.55 122.25
CA SER A 109 -44.95 -48.50 122.52
C SER A 109 -44.13 -49.25 121.45
N THR A 110 -44.66 -50.38 120.96
CA THR A 110 -44.00 -51.22 119.95
C THR A 110 -44.04 -50.59 118.55
N ILE A 111 -45.12 -49.89 118.22
CA ILE A 111 -45.23 -49.10 116.98
C ILE A 111 -44.22 -47.94 116.99
N SER A 112 -44.03 -47.29 118.13
CA SER A 112 -43.14 -46.13 118.27
C SER A 112 -41.65 -46.49 118.05
N SER A 113 -41.20 -47.66 118.50
CA SER A 113 -39.83 -48.13 118.25
C SER A 113 -39.60 -48.56 116.79
N LEU A 114 -40.61 -49.15 116.15
CA LEU A 114 -40.60 -49.51 114.73
C LEU A 114 -40.60 -48.27 113.82
N GLN A 115 -41.33 -47.21 114.19
CA GLN A 115 -41.28 -45.92 113.49
C GLN A 115 -39.89 -45.27 113.56
N LEU A 116 -39.21 -45.35 114.72
CA LEU A 116 -37.84 -44.87 114.89
C LEU A 116 -36.83 -45.61 114.01
N GLN A 117 -36.91 -46.95 113.95
CA GLN A 117 -36.07 -47.75 113.04
C GLN A 117 -36.34 -47.42 111.57
N SER A 118 -37.61 -47.29 111.17
CA SER A 118 -37.99 -46.91 109.81
C SER A 118 -37.49 -45.51 109.42
N GLN A 119 -37.49 -44.53 110.34
CA GLN A 119 -36.86 -43.23 110.11
C GLN A 119 -35.33 -43.32 109.91
N GLU A 120 -34.64 -44.14 110.69
CA GLU A 120 -33.18 -44.30 110.56
C GLU A 120 -32.80 -44.94 109.20
N GLU A 121 -33.56 -45.94 108.74
CA GLU A 121 -33.35 -46.60 107.45
C GLU A 121 -33.68 -45.70 106.25
N THR A 122 -34.82 -45.00 106.28
CA THR A 122 -35.19 -44.04 105.23
C THR A 122 -34.18 -42.89 105.12
N ARG A 123 -33.61 -42.43 106.24
CA ARG A 123 -32.56 -41.40 106.24
C ARG A 123 -31.25 -41.89 105.59
N LYS A 124 -30.86 -43.15 105.82
CA LYS A 124 -29.70 -43.77 105.13
C LYS A 124 -29.96 -43.92 103.64
N LEU A 125 -31.14 -44.41 103.26
CA LEU A 125 -31.51 -44.57 101.86
C LEU A 125 -31.52 -43.23 101.11
N ALA A 126 -32.01 -42.16 101.74
CA ALA A 126 -31.96 -40.80 101.20
C ALA A 126 -30.53 -40.28 101.01
N HIS A 127 -29.64 -40.50 101.99
CA HIS A 127 -28.22 -40.13 101.88
C HIS A 127 -27.51 -40.87 100.73
N ASP A 128 -27.75 -42.18 100.59
CA ASP A 128 -27.13 -42.99 99.54
C ASP A 128 -27.76 -42.74 98.15
N PHE A 129 -28.99 -42.23 98.10
CA PHE A 129 -29.58 -41.68 96.89
C PHE A 129 -28.92 -40.34 96.50
N ASP A 130 -28.76 -39.41 97.45
CA ASP A 130 -28.20 -38.09 97.20
C ASP A 130 -26.72 -38.13 96.77
N LYS A 131 -25.95 -39.08 97.31
CA LYS A 131 -24.59 -39.37 96.85
C LYS A 131 -24.55 -39.84 95.40
N ARG A 132 -25.36 -40.84 95.05
CA ARG A 132 -25.46 -41.35 93.66
C ARG A 132 -25.96 -40.28 92.68
N ASN A 133 -26.87 -39.41 93.13
CA ASN A 133 -27.36 -38.29 92.33
C ASN A 133 -26.22 -37.32 92.00
N LYS A 134 -25.39 -36.93 92.98
CA LYS A 134 -24.21 -36.07 92.76
C LYS A 134 -23.19 -36.68 91.80
N ASP A 135 -22.90 -37.97 91.95
CA ASP A 135 -21.98 -38.68 91.05
C ASP A 135 -22.53 -38.72 89.60
N LEU A 136 -23.86 -38.91 89.44
CA LEU A 136 -24.54 -38.88 88.14
C LEU A 136 -24.47 -37.49 87.48
N TRP A 137 -24.78 -36.43 88.23
CA TRP A 137 -24.69 -35.04 87.72
C TRP A 137 -23.27 -34.67 87.31
N SER A 138 -22.25 -35.06 88.09
CA SER A 138 -20.85 -34.84 87.71
C SER A 138 -20.45 -35.55 86.41
N SER A 139 -21.05 -36.72 86.13
CA SER A 139 -20.80 -37.46 84.88
C SER A 139 -21.51 -36.83 83.67
N ILE A 140 -22.71 -36.28 83.88
CA ILE A 140 -23.48 -35.57 82.84
C ILE A 140 -22.78 -34.25 82.47
N GLU A 141 -22.38 -33.44 83.46
CA GLU A 141 -21.66 -32.17 83.27
C GLU A 141 -20.36 -32.36 82.47
N ALA A 142 -19.58 -33.39 82.80
CA ALA A 142 -18.35 -33.74 82.08
C ALA A 142 -18.61 -34.15 80.62
N SER A 143 -19.73 -34.86 80.36
CA SER A 143 -20.11 -35.29 79.02
C SER A 143 -20.56 -34.12 78.14
N ILE A 144 -21.32 -33.17 78.71
CA ILE A 144 -21.75 -31.94 78.02
C ILE A 144 -20.52 -31.07 77.68
N SER A 145 -19.60 -30.87 78.62
CA SER A 145 -18.38 -30.07 78.40
C SER A 145 -17.47 -30.65 77.30
N LEU A 146 -17.41 -31.97 77.16
CA LEU A 146 -16.65 -32.62 76.10
C LEU A 146 -17.31 -32.42 74.73
N ALA A 147 -18.61 -32.71 74.62
CA ALA A 147 -19.37 -32.54 73.36
C ALA A 147 -19.33 -31.08 72.85
N GLN A 148 -19.36 -30.11 73.76
CA GLN A 148 -19.34 -28.68 73.40
C GLN A 148 -17.97 -28.24 72.85
N LYS A 149 -16.87 -28.76 73.39
CA LYS A 149 -15.50 -28.51 72.87
C LYS A 149 -15.25 -29.15 71.50
N ASP A 150 -15.83 -30.33 71.26
CA ASP A 150 -15.71 -30.98 69.95
C ASP A 150 -16.51 -30.22 68.88
N ALA A 151 -17.71 -29.75 69.20
CA ALA A 151 -18.53 -28.91 68.31
C ALA A 151 -17.85 -27.57 67.94
N ASP A 152 -17.25 -26.88 68.92
CA ASP A 152 -16.52 -25.63 68.66
C ASP A 152 -15.28 -25.84 67.76
N ARG A 153 -14.57 -26.97 67.92
CA ARG A 153 -13.42 -27.33 67.06
C ARG A 153 -13.86 -27.59 65.62
N GLU A 154 -14.94 -28.35 65.42
CA GLU A 154 -15.49 -28.62 64.08
C GLU A 154 -15.94 -27.33 63.37
N LEU A 155 -16.55 -26.39 64.11
CA LEU A 155 -16.98 -25.10 63.55
C LEU A 155 -15.79 -24.22 63.10
N GLU A 156 -14.68 -24.21 63.85
CA GLU A 156 -13.47 -23.50 63.44
C GLU A 156 -12.77 -24.13 62.23
N GLU A 157 -12.71 -25.47 62.16
CA GLU A 157 -12.13 -26.17 61.03
C GLU A 157 -12.93 -25.95 59.74
N GLN A 158 -14.27 -25.96 59.83
CA GLN A 158 -15.15 -25.61 58.71
C GLN A 158 -14.94 -24.16 58.23
N LYS A 159 -14.85 -23.18 59.14
CA LYS A 159 -14.58 -21.77 58.76
C LYS A 159 -13.23 -21.59 58.07
N ARG A 160 -12.17 -22.25 58.55
CA ARG A 160 -10.85 -22.21 57.90
C ARG A 160 -10.84 -22.90 56.54
N ALA A 161 -11.60 -23.98 56.36
CA ALA A 161 -11.79 -24.64 55.07
C ALA A 161 -12.58 -23.76 54.07
N GLU A 162 -13.60 -23.04 54.54
CA GLU A 162 -14.40 -22.10 53.74
C GLU A 162 -13.53 -20.92 53.24
N GLU A 163 -12.80 -20.25 54.13
CA GLU A 163 -11.94 -19.10 53.77
C GLU A 163 -10.82 -19.48 52.79
N THR A 164 -10.17 -20.64 53.00
CA THR A 164 -9.11 -21.10 52.09
C THR A 164 -9.67 -21.46 50.71
N ARG A 165 -10.85 -22.10 50.66
CA ARG A 165 -11.54 -22.42 49.40
C ARG A 165 -11.97 -21.17 48.63
N GLN A 166 -12.43 -20.12 49.32
CA GLN A 166 -12.80 -18.84 48.70
C GLN A 166 -11.59 -18.10 48.13
N ARG A 167 -10.44 -18.06 48.83
CA ARG A 167 -9.21 -17.44 48.31
C ARG A 167 -8.70 -18.13 47.05
N ILE A 168 -8.67 -19.47 47.04
CA ILE A 168 -8.25 -20.26 45.87
C ILE A 168 -9.19 -20.02 44.67
N ALA A 169 -10.50 -19.92 44.92
CA ALA A 169 -11.48 -19.64 43.87
C ALA A 169 -11.31 -18.24 43.25
N GLN A 170 -11.05 -17.21 44.08
CA GLN A 170 -10.79 -15.84 43.60
C GLN A 170 -9.50 -15.77 42.78
N GLU A 171 -8.40 -16.35 43.27
CA GLU A 171 -7.11 -16.34 42.58
C GLU A 171 -7.18 -17.06 41.22
N GLN A 172 -7.91 -18.18 41.12
CA GLN A 172 -8.14 -18.88 39.86
C GLN A 172 -9.07 -18.14 38.87
N ASP A 173 -9.95 -17.26 39.34
CA ASP A 173 -10.81 -16.45 38.48
C ASP A 173 -10.05 -15.21 37.95
N GLU A 174 -9.25 -14.57 38.80
CA GLU A 174 -8.36 -13.47 38.37
C GLU A 174 -7.31 -13.95 37.37
N GLN A 175 -6.64 -15.08 37.62
CA GLN A 175 -5.67 -15.65 36.67
C GLN A 175 -6.32 -15.98 35.31
N ARG A 176 -7.55 -16.52 35.29
CA ARG A 176 -8.28 -16.79 34.03
C ARG A 176 -8.67 -15.50 33.29
N LYS A 177 -9.11 -14.45 33.99
CA LYS A 177 -9.42 -13.14 33.39
C LYS A 177 -8.17 -12.46 32.82
N GLU A 178 -7.05 -12.54 33.54
CA GLU A 178 -5.76 -11.99 33.11
C GLU A 178 -5.23 -12.71 31.86
N GLU A 179 -5.31 -14.05 31.80
CA GLU A 179 -4.88 -14.85 30.66
C GLU A 179 -5.78 -14.63 29.42
N MET A 180 -7.10 -14.52 29.61
CA MET A 180 -8.04 -14.19 28.53
C MET A 180 -7.77 -12.80 27.94
N ARG A 181 -7.53 -11.78 28.78
CA ARG A 181 -7.19 -10.42 28.31
C ARG A 181 -5.87 -10.38 27.53
N LYS A 182 -4.86 -11.17 27.94
CA LYS A 182 -3.59 -11.29 27.21
C LYS A 182 -3.79 -11.95 25.84
N LYS A 183 -4.52 -13.07 25.78
CA LYS A 183 -4.85 -13.77 24.52
C LYS A 183 -5.67 -12.89 23.57
N GLU A 184 -6.65 -12.14 24.07
CA GLU A 184 -7.44 -11.22 23.24
C GLU A 184 -6.58 -10.07 22.70
N ALA A 185 -5.73 -9.45 23.53
CA ALA A 185 -4.83 -8.38 23.10
C ALA A 185 -3.83 -8.85 22.03
N GLU A 186 -3.25 -10.04 22.20
CA GLU A 186 -2.30 -10.64 21.26
C GLU A 186 -2.97 -11.00 19.93
N GLN A 187 -4.17 -11.60 19.96
CA GLN A 187 -4.95 -11.86 18.75
C GLN A 187 -5.32 -10.57 18.02
N LYS A 188 -5.66 -9.49 18.75
CA LYS A 188 -6.03 -8.18 18.18
C LYS A 188 -4.82 -7.50 17.52
N GLN A 189 -3.63 -7.61 18.12
CA GLN A 189 -2.37 -7.15 17.53
C GLN A 189 -2.01 -7.97 16.28
N GLN A 190 -2.01 -9.30 16.36
CA GLN A 190 -1.75 -10.17 15.19
C GLN A 190 -2.75 -9.93 14.06
N MET A 191 -4.04 -9.72 14.37
CA MET A 191 -5.06 -9.43 13.36
C MET A 191 -4.85 -8.06 12.71
N GLN A 192 -4.48 -7.03 13.48
CA GLN A 192 -4.12 -5.72 12.93
C GLN A 192 -2.87 -5.78 12.05
N GLU A 193 -1.80 -6.43 12.51
CA GLU A 193 -0.55 -6.54 11.76
C GLU A 193 -0.71 -7.38 10.48
N ARG A 194 -1.42 -8.51 10.57
CA ARG A 194 -1.80 -9.32 9.41
C ARG A 194 -2.72 -8.56 8.45
N SER A 195 -3.62 -7.70 8.94
CA SER A 195 -4.43 -6.84 8.06
C SER A 195 -3.60 -5.79 7.32
N LYS A 196 -2.59 -5.19 7.99
CA LYS A 196 -1.64 -4.25 7.38
C LYS A 196 -0.76 -4.93 6.33
N GLN A 197 -0.24 -6.12 6.63
CA GLN A 197 0.51 -6.94 5.69
C GLN A 197 -0.35 -7.34 4.48
N ILE A 198 -1.58 -7.82 4.69
CA ILE A 198 -2.51 -8.14 3.58
C ILE A 198 -2.88 -6.90 2.77
N GLN A 199 -3.00 -5.71 3.38
CA GLN A 199 -3.21 -4.45 2.64
C GLN A 199 -1.97 -4.04 1.83
N GLN A 200 -0.77 -4.20 2.38
CA GLN A 200 0.49 -3.93 1.68
C GLN A 200 0.70 -4.93 0.53
N GLU A 201 0.55 -6.24 0.77
CA GLU A 201 0.61 -7.27 -0.27
C GLU A 201 -0.48 -7.08 -1.32
N LYS A 202 -1.71 -6.68 -0.97
CA LYS A 202 -2.74 -6.35 -1.96
C LYS A 202 -2.37 -5.12 -2.77
N ALA A 203 -1.87 -4.05 -2.15
CA ALA A 203 -1.42 -2.86 -2.86
C ALA A 203 -0.21 -3.14 -3.77
N GLU A 204 0.71 -4.02 -3.38
CA GLU A 204 1.84 -4.46 -4.21
C GLU A 204 1.40 -5.44 -5.30
N ALA A 205 0.51 -6.37 -5.00
CA ALA A 205 -0.10 -7.25 -5.99
C ALA A 205 -0.97 -6.49 -6.99
N GLU A 206 -1.65 -5.41 -6.61
CA GLU A 206 -2.36 -4.53 -7.55
C GLU A 206 -1.39 -3.71 -8.42
N LYS A 207 -0.30 -3.19 -7.84
CA LYS A 207 0.81 -2.58 -8.60
C LYS A 207 1.45 -3.56 -9.59
N GLN A 208 1.50 -4.86 -9.27
CA GLN A 208 2.02 -5.91 -10.16
C GLN A 208 0.98 -6.45 -11.16
N LYS A 209 -0.31 -6.52 -10.79
CA LYS A 209 -1.40 -7.05 -11.63
C LYS A 209 -1.79 -6.12 -12.78
N PHE A 210 -1.58 -4.81 -12.66
CA PHE A 210 -1.63 -3.89 -13.80
C PHE A 210 -0.35 -3.99 -14.66
N GLY A 211 -0.15 -5.18 -15.23
CA GLY A 211 0.99 -5.58 -16.06
C GLY A 211 1.01 -4.93 -17.45
N LEU A 212 1.14 -3.61 -17.49
CA LEU A 212 1.53 -2.86 -18.69
C LEU A 212 2.82 -2.12 -18.34
N VAL A 213 3.88 -2.34 -19.16
CA VAL A 213 5.27 -1.86 -19.04
C VAL A 213 5.53 -0.95 -17.83
N SER A 214 6.26 -1.46 -16.83
CA SER A 214 6.65 -0.63 -15.69
C SER A 214 7.48 0.55 -16.20
N ALA A 215 6.96 1.78 -16.06
CA ALA A 215 7.63 3.01 -16.50
C ALA A 215 9.06 3.14 -15.96
N LYS A 216 9.34 2.56 -14.78
CA LYS A 216 10.70 2.38 -14.24
C LYS A 216 11.61 1.58 -15.17
N LYS A 217 11.19 0.40 -15.63
CA LYS A 217 11.96 -0.47 -16.53
C LYS A 217 12.19 0.20 -17.89
N GLU A 218 11.20 0.90 -18.42
CA GLU A 218 11.32 1.64 -19.68
C GLU A 218 12.30 2.82 -19.54
N TYR A 219 12.20 3.61 -18.45
CA TYR A 219 13.19 4.63 -18.12
C TYR A 219 14.60 4.05 -18.00
N GLU A 220 14.77 2.96 -17.24
CA GLU A 220 16.06 2.30 -17.04
C GLU A 220 16.67 1.78 -18.36
N HIS A 221 15.84 1.25 -19.26
CA HIS A 221 16.25 0.83 -20.60
C HIS A 221 16.79 1.99 -21.44
N TRP A 222 16.00 3.06 -21.63
CA TRP A 222 16.41 4.20 -22.45
C TRP A 222 17.58 4.98 -21.83
N TYR A 223 17.62 5.10 -20.50
CA TYR A 223 18.71 5.75 -19.78
C TYR A 223 20.02 4.95 -19.86
N SER A 224 19.97 3.62 -19.72
CA SER A 224 21.16 2.77 -19.85
C SER A 224 21.71 2.76 -21.27
N LEU A 225 20.85 2.68 -22.30
CA LEU A 225 21.25 2.75 -23.72
C LEU A 225 22.07 4.01 -24.03
N ILE A 226 21.60 5.20 -23.61
CA ILE A 226 22.32 6.44 -23.92
C ILE A 226 23.59 6.62 -23.05
N MET A 227 23.65 6.01 -21.88
CA MET A 227 24.85 5.96 -21.05
C MET A 227 25.89 5.00 -21.64
N GLU A 228 25.47 3.89 -22.24
CA GLU A 228 26.34 3.01 -23.02
C GLU A 228 26.92 3.76 -24.23
N VAL A 229 26.10 4.50 -24.98
CA VAL A 229 26.60 5.36 -26.08
C VAL A 229 27.62 6.40 -25.57
N LYS A 230 27.40 7.03 -24.40
CA LYS A 230 28.41 7.94 -23.80
C LYS A 230 29.69 7.21 -23.41
N ARG A 231 29.60 5.96 -22.93
CA ARG A 231 30.76 5.18 -22.43
C ARG A 231 31.58 4.53 -23.54
N ASN A 232 30.92 4.01 -24.57
CA ASN A 232 31.54 3.17 -25.59
C ASN A 232 31.84 3.98 -26.87
N VAL A 233 30.84 4.65 -27.44
CA VAL A 233 30.96 5.28 -28.77
C VAL A 233 31.75 6.59 -28.75
N LEU A 234 31.51 7.44 -27.75
CA LEU A 234 32.18 8.75 -27.68
C LEU A 234 33.71 8.61 -27.54
N PRO A 235 34.26 7.75 -26.66
CA PRO A 235 35.70 7.53 -26.59
C PRO A 235 36.30 6.91 -27.86
N LEU A 236 35.61 5.97 -28.53
CA LEU A 236 36.10 5.37 -29.79
C LEU A 236 36.28 6.44 -30.88
N VAL A 237 35.29 7.32 -31.07
CA VAL A 237 35.40 8.44 -32.02
C VAL A 237 36.41 9.50 -31.56
N ALA A 238 36.68 9.62 -30.26
CA ALA A 238 37.71 10.54 -29.76
C ALA A 238 39.15 10.02 -29.95
N GLN A 239 39.34 8.69 -29.95
CA GLN A 239 40.64 8.03 -30.12
C GLN A 239 41.15 8.05 -31.57
N ASP A 240 40.25 7.98 -32.56
CA ASP A 240 40.63 8.06 -33.99
C ASP A 240 40.55 9.52 -34.50
N PRO A 241 41.70 10.16 -34.84
CA PRO A 241 41.70 11.55 -35.30
C PRO A 241 41.04 11.76 -36.67
N ALA A 242 41.05 10.76 -37.54
CA ALA A 242 40.46 10.84 -38.88
C ALA A 242 38.92 10.79 -38.80
N ILE A 243 38.39 9.81 -38.05
CA ILE A 243 36.95 9.70 -37.78
C ILE A 243 36.46 10.95 -37.02
N LYS A 244 37.22 11.43 -36.02
CA LYS A 244 36.90 12.67 -35.30
C LYS A 244 36.81 13.88 -36.21
N LYS A 245 37.74 14.02 -37.18
CA LYS A 245 37.77 15.12 -38.16
C LYS A 245 36.56 15.05 -39.10
N ALA A 246 36.24 13.87 -39.64
CA ALA A 246 35.07 13.65 -40.48
C ALA A 246 33.76 13.95 -39.74
N CYS A 247 33.57 13.36 -38.55
CA CYS A 247 32.42 13.60 -37.68
C CYS A 247 32.26 15.08 -37.31
N SER A 248 33.37 15.78 -37.06
CA SER A 248 33.36 17.23 -36.77
C SER A 248 32.95 18.08 -37.97
N ALA A 249 33.35 17.70 -39.19
CA ALA A 249 32.89 18.35 -40.42
C ALA A 249 31.37 18.13 -40.62
N SER A 250 30.89 16.90 -40.45
CA SER A 250 29.45 16.58 -40.55
C SER A 250 28.61 17.26 -39.44
N LYS A 251 29.12 17.36 -38.20
CA LYS A 251 28.52 18.18 -37.11
C LYS A 251 28.30 19.64 -37.54
N ARG A 252 29.28 20.24 -38.24
CA ARG A 252 29.18 21.62 -38.75
C ARG A 252 28.16 21.79 -39.87
N LYS A 253 27.91 20.74 -40.68
CA LYS A 253 26.85 20.73 -41.71
C LYS A 253 25.44 20.56 -41.12
N ILE A 254 25.27 19.67 -40.13
CA ILE A 254 23.96 19.36 -39.53
C ILE A 254 23.43 20.52 -38.68
N THR A 255 24.29 21.14 -37.86
CA THR A 255 23.83 22.09 -36.82
C THR A 255 23.07 23.31 -37.39
N PRO A 256 23.53 23.97 -38.47
CA PRO A 256 22.78 25.09 -39.08
C PRO A 256 21.44 24.66 -39.69
N LYS A 257 21.37 23.48 -40.33
CA LYS A 257 20.15 22.96 -40.98
C LYS A 257 19.01 22.79 -39.98
N ILE A 258 19.32 22.27 -38.79
CA ILE A 258 18.34 22.13 -37.70
C ILE A 258 17.85 23.51 -37.18
N GLY A 259 18.72 24.52 -37.12
CA GLY A 259 18.31 25.89 -36.77
C GLY A 259 17.52 26.62 -37.86
N GLN A 260 17.82 26.33 -39.13
CA GLN A 260 17.07 26.89 -40.27
C GLN A 260 15.62 26.40 -40.29
N LEU A 261 15.36 25.14 -39.97
CA LEU A 261 14.00 24.58 -39.95
C LEU A 261 13.04 25.38 -39.06
N THR A 262 13.46 25.81 -37.87
CA THR A 262 12.59 26.57 -36.97
C THR A 262 12.56 28.06 -37.34
N ASN A 263 13.73 28.67 -37.57
CA ASN A 263 13.86 30.10 -37.82
C ASN A 263 13.33 30.52 -39.20
N SER A 264 13.64 29.77 -40.26
CA SER A 264 13.16 30.07 -41.62
C SER A 264 11.67 29.79 -41.77
N ILE A 265 11.10 28.78 -41.08
CA ILE A 265 9.65 28.65 -40.97
C ILE A 265 9.05 29.87 -40.27
N GLY A 266 9.65 30.33 -39.16
CA GLY A 266 9.25 31.58 -38.51
C GLY A 266 9.33 32.83 -39.40
N GLN A 267 10.14 32.82 -40.46
CA GLN A 267 10.22 33.90 -41.47
C GLN A 267 9.21 33.72 -42.60
N ILE A 268 9.10 32.52 -43.19
CA ILE A 268 8.10 32.16 -44.21
C ILE A 268 6.69 32.48 -43.69
N LYS A 269 6.42 32.16 -42.41
CA LYS A 269 5.14 32.46 -41.75
C LYS A 269 4.80 33.96 -41.67
N ARG A 270 5.78 34.86 -41.71
CA ARG A 270 5.59 36.32 -41.64
C ARG A 270 5.53 37.00 -43.01
N ILE A 271 6.22 36.44 -44.01
CA ILE A 271 6.41 37.09 -45.32
C ILE A 271 5.39 36.60 -46.36
N VAL A 272 4.92 35.35 -46.25
CA VAL A 272 4.20 34.67 -47.32
C VAL A 272 2.76 34.32 -46.93
N GLY A 273 1.82 34.60 -47.84
CA GLY A 273 0.40 34.28 -47.69
C GLY A 273 0.12 32.78 -47.55
N VAL A 274 -1.02 32.46 -46.93
CA VAL A 274 -1.37 31.11 -46.43
C VAL A 274 -1.14 29.99 -47.45
N ALA A 275 -1.61 30.15 -48.69
CA ALA A 275 -1.51 29.09 -49.72
C ALA A 275 -0.07 28.78 -50.17
N LEU A 276 0.82 29.78 -50.23
CA LEU A 276 2.21 29.59 -50.67
C LEU A 276 3.13 29.18 -49.51
N ARG A 277 2.79 29.56 -48.26
CA ARG A 277 3.44 29.07 -47.03
C ARG A 277 3.53 27.54 -47.04
N PHE A 278 2.46 26.85 -47.38
CA PHE A 278 2.38 25.38 -47.35
C PHE A 278 3.45 24.69 -48.20
N ARG A 279 3.60 25.08 -49.47
CA ARG A 279 4.61 24.50 -50.37
C ARG A 279 6.03 24.85 -49.94
N LEU A 280 6.27 26.07 -49.46
CA LEU A 280 7.60 26.50 -49.02
C LEU A 280 8.04 25.80 -47.73
N GLU A 281 7.15 25.65 -46.74
CA GLU A 281 7.48 24.91 -45.50
C GLU A 281 7.72 23.42 -45.80
N ALA A 282 6.90 22.79 -46.65
CA ALA A 282 7.07 21.39 -47.03
C ALA A 282 8.36 21.16 -47.85
N HIS A 283 8.68 22.05 -48.81
CA HIS A 283 9.90 21.98 -49.60
C HIS A 283 11.16 22.19 -48.73
N LEU A 284 11.13 23.16 -47.80
CA LEU A 284 12.19 23.41 -46.84
C LEU A 284 12.48 22.14 -46.02
N ILE A 285 11.45 21.56 -45.39
CA ILE A 285 11.57 20.31 -44.61
C ILE A 285 12.11 19.16 -45.47
N SER A 286 11.65 19.02 -46.71
CA SER A 286 12.16 18.02 -47.65
C SER A 286 13.65 18.16 -47.90
N THR A 287 14.10 19.36 -48.29
CA THR A 287 15.51 19.64 -48.61
C THR A 287 16.42 19.41 -47.40
N GLN A 288 16.09 19.90 -46.20
CA GLN A 288 16.95 19.63 -45.03
C GLN A 288 16.93 18.17 -44.62
N THR A 289 15.81 17.45 -44.81
CA THR A 289 15.74 16.03 -44.47
C THR A 289 16.62 15.21 -45.41
N SER A 290 16.58 15.45 -46.73
CA SER A 290 17.46 14.76 -47.69
C SER A 290 18.93 15.03 -47.40
N GLU A 291 19.33 16.31 -47.27
CA GLU A 291 20.72 16.69 -47.00
C GLU A 291 21.26 16.11 -45.67
N ILE A 292 20.42 16.00 -44.64
CA ILE A 292 20.79 15.35 -43.38
C ILE A 292 20.88 13.84 -43.55
N SER A 293 19.98 13.23 -44.32
CA SER A 293 20.03 11.80 -44.64
C SER A 293 21.33 11.45 -45.36
N ASP A 294 21.75 12.23 -46.36
CA ASP A 294 23.00 12.02 -47.11
C ASP A 294 24.23 12.04 -46.18
N ILE A 295 24.31 13.05 -45.29
CA ILE A 295 25.40 13.19 -44.30
C ILE A 295 25.43 12.02 -43.30
N LEU A 296 24.27 11.43 -42.98
CA LEU A 296 24.16 10.28 -42.09
C LEU A 296 24.45 8.95 -42.82
N SER A 297 24.10 8.84 -44.10
CA SER A 297 24.29 7.64 -44.90
C SER A 297 25.76 7.38 -45.26
N GLU A 298 26.60 8.41 -45.43
CA GLU A 298 28.04 8.27 -45.69
C GLU A 298 28.76 7.31 -44.68
N PRO A 299 28.78 7.55 -43.36
CA PRO A 299 29.42 6.66 -42.39
C PRO A 299 28.65 5.36 -42.10
N LYS A 300 27.37 5.30 -42.47
CA LYS A 300 26.53 4.10 -42.37
C LYS A 300 26.86 3.11 -43.49
N ASN A 301 26.99 3.60 -44.73
CA ASN A 301 27.28 2.78 -45.90
C ASN A 301 28.71 2.24 -45.91
N LEU A 302 29.66 2.97 -45.32
CA LEU A 302 31.07 2.55 -45.21
C LEU A 302 31.31 1.47 -44.14
N HIS A 303 30.57 1.50 -43.02
CA HIS A 303 30.88 0.72 -41.81
C HIS A 303 29.66 0.06 -41.13
N GLY A 304 28.50 0.07 -41.79
CA GLY A 304 27.24 -0.51 -41.30
C GLY A 304 26.58 0.27 -40.16
N ASP A 305 25.41 -0.22 -39.72
CA ASP A 305 24.59 0.41 -38.68
C ASP A 305 25.28 0.52 -37.31
N GLN A 306 26.31 -0.30 -37.06
CA GLN A 306 27.11 -0.31 -35.82
C GLN A 306 28.32 0.63 -35.86
N SER A 307 28.50 1.37 -36.97
CA SER A 307 29.54 2.38 -37.14
C SER A 307 29.57 3.40 -35.98
N PRO A 308 30.69 3.52 -35.22
CA PRO A 308 30.80 4.50 -34.15
C PRO A 308 30.60 5.94 -34.65
N ALA A 309 31.04 6.24 -35.87
CA ALA A 309 30.85 7.53 -36.52
C ALA A 309 29.36 7.84 -36.77
N TYR A 310 28.61 6.86 -37.29
CA TYR A 310 27.17 6.98 -37.53
C TYR A 310 26.40 7.19 -36.22
N ILE A 311 26.64 6.34 -35.21
CA ILE A 311 25.99 6.45 -33.89
C ILE A 311 26.33 7.81 -33.23
N TRP A 312 27.57 8.29 -33.36
CA TRP A 312 27.99 9.59 -32.85
C TRP A 312 27.25 10.75 -33.54
N LEU A 313 27.02 10.68 -34.86
CA LEU A 313 26.27 11.69 -35.62
C LEU A 313 24.78 11.66 -35.32
N LEU A 314 24.14 10.49 -35.22
CA LEU A 314 22.75 10.37 -34.74
C LEU A 314 22.58 10.97 -33.33
N ASN A 315 23.57 10.72 -32.47
CA ASN A 315 23.65 11.27 -31.12
C ASN A 315 23.87 12.79 -31.10
N HIS A 316 24.64 13.35 -32.05
CA HIS A 316 24.80 14.80 -32.22
C HIS A 316 23.52 15.44 -32.77
N LEU A 317 22.89 14.85 -33.80
CA LEU A 317 21.59 15.27 -34.34
C LEU A 317 20.53 15.32 -33.22
N SER A 318 20.46 14.27 -32.40
CA SER A 318 19.57 14.20 -31.25
C SER A 318 19.82 15.33 -30.24
N LYS A 319 21.09 15.70 -29.98
CA LYS A 319 21.42 16.89 -29.15
C LYS A 319 20.95 18.20 -29.80
N CYS A 320 21.10 18.35 -31.11
CA CYS A 320 20.65 19.56 -31.84
C CYS A 320 19.13 19.72 -31.81
N LEU A 321 18.38 18.67 -32.12
CA LEU A 321 16.92 18.64 -32.05
C LEU A 321 16.42 18.99 -30.65
N LEU A 322 17.05 18.42 -29.62
CA LEU A 322 16.66 18.65 -28.25
C LEU A 322 16.98 20.06 -27.76
N ARG A 323 18.11 20.65 -28.18
CA ARG A 323 18.41 22.08 -27.92
C ARG A 323 17.34 23.00 -28.53
N GLN A 324 16.82 22.66 -29.72
CA GLN A 324 15.71 23.39 -30.32
C GLN A 324 14.39 23.20 -29.55
N ALA A 325 14.12 21.99 -29.06
CA ALA A 325 12.97 21.73 -28.20
C ALA A 325 13.04 22.50 -26.85
N GLU A 326 14.23 22.61 -26.27
CA GLU A 326 14.46 23.36 -25.03
C GLU A 326 14.29 24.89 -25.19
N ALA A 327 14.52 25.44 -26.38
CA ALA A 327 14.60 26.88 -26.62
C ALA A 327 13.43 27.46 -27.45
N GLU A 328 13.18 26.92 -28.64
CA GLU A 328 12.19 27.49 -29.58
C GLU A 328 10.81 26.82 -29.44
N VAL A 329 10.75 25.55 -29.05
CA VAL A 329 9.47 24.84 -28.79
C VAL A 329 8.87 25.20 -27.43
N SER A 330 9.71 25.39 -26.40
CA SER A 330 9.26 25.90 -25.10
C SER A 330 8.63 27.29 -25.21
N ALA A 331 9.20 28.17 -26.03
CA ALA A 331 8.62 29.48 -26.34
C ALA A 331 7.39 29.42 -27.25
N LYS A 332 7.33 28.46 -28.19
CA LYS A 332 6.19 28.28 -29.10
C LYS A 332 6.02 26.81 -29.52
N ILE A 333 5.10 26.10 -28.87
CA ILE A 333 4.88 24.66 -29.07
C ILE A 333 4.65 24.24 -30.53
N THR A 334 4.10 25.11 -31.37
CA THR A 334 3.83 24.83 -32.79
C THR A 334 5.09 24.76 -33.66
N THR A 335 6.28 25.07 -33.13
CA THR A 335 7.58 24.82 -33.80
C THR A 335 8.06 23.37 -33.62
N ALA A 336 7.44 22.57 -32.74
CA ALA A 336 7.70 21.14 -32.59
C ALA A 336 7.42 20.34 -33.88
N PHE A 337 6.39 20.77 -34.62
CA PHE A 337 5.80 20.04 -35.72
C PHE A 337 6.75 19.81 -36.92
N PRO A 338 7.48 20.82 -37.44
CA PRO A 338 8.53 20.62 -38.43
C PRO A 338 9.68 19.69 -37.96
N LEU A 339 10.10 19.82 -36.70
CA LEU A 339 11.17 19.01 -36.13
C LEU A 339 10.75 17.53 -36.03
N ALA A 340 9.51 17.27 -35.63
CA ALA A 340 8.94 15.94 -35.57
C ALA A 340 8.83 15.29 -36.95
N ARG A 341 8.37 16.04 -37.96
CA ARG A 341 8.28 15.58 -39.36
C ARG A 341 9.65 15.16 -39.91
N LEU A 342 10.72 15.90 -39.61
CA LEU A 342 12.09 15.50 -39.95
C LEU A 342 12.48 14.19 -39.26
N VAL A 343 12.26 14.07 -37.95
CA VAL A 343 12.62 12.85 -37.19
C VAL A 343 11.91 11.62 -37.76
N VAL A 344 10.60 11.69 -37.97
CA VAL A 344 9.82 10.56 -38.47
C VAL A 344 10.23 10.20 -39.90
N SER A 345 10.49 11.18 -40.76
CA SER A 345 10.98 10.93 -42.12
C SER A 345 12.35 10.22 -42.14
N LEU A 346 13.30 10.64 -41.30
CA LEU A 346 14.61 9.98 -41.17
C LEU A 346 14.50 8.56 -40.60
N VAL A 347 13.65 8.36 -39.58
CA VAL A 347 13.44 7.06 -38.90
C VAL A 347 12.78 6.04 -39.82
N VAL A 348 11.74 6.43 -40.56
CA VAL A 348 11.01 5.56 -41.51
C VAL A 348 11.84 5.24 -42.76
N SER A 349 12.71 6.16 -43.19
CA SER A 349 13.55 5.99 -44.38
C SER A 349 14.72 5.02 -44.10
N GLU A 350 15.91 5.55 -43.82
CA GLU A 350 17.13 4.75 -43.72
C GLU A 350 17.81 4.81 -42.35
N HIS A 351 17.27 5.56 -41.38
CA HIS A 351 17.92 5.79 -40.09
C HIS A 351 17.05 5.38 -38.88
N PRO A 352 16.53 4.13 -38.82
CA PRO A 352 15.66 3.69 -37.72
C PRO A 352 16.32 3.81 -36.35
N ARG A 353 17.64 3.60 -36.27
CA ARG A 353 18.45 3.74 -35.04
C ARG A 353 18.44 5.16 -34.46
N LEU A 354 18.04 6.18 -35.23
CA LEU A 354 17.79 7.52 -34.71
C LEU A 354 16.74 7.48 -33.59
N ALA A 355 15.73 6.62 -33.69
CA ALA A 355 14.66 6.55 -32.70
C ALA A 355 15.15 6.14 -31.32
N ASP A 356 16.01 5.12 -31.24
CA ASP A 356 16.55 4.62 -29.97
C ASP A 356 17.46 5.65 -29.28
N ILE A 357 18.33 6.27 -30.07
CA ILE A 357 19.30 7.27 -29.59
C ILE A 357 18.58 8.55 -29.17
N LEU A 358 17.57 8.98 -29.95
CA LEU A 358 16.76 10.15 -29.62
C LEU A 358 15.89 9.90 -28.39
N MET A 359 15.27 8.72 -28.26
CA MET A 359 14.49 8.35 -27.07
C MET A 359 15.37 8.29 -25.82
N GLY A 360 16.56 7.68 -25.91
CA GLY A 360 17.56 7.73 -24.83
C GLY A 360 17.98 9.16 -24.47
N ARG A 361 18.18 10.04 -25.46
CA ARG A 361 18.51 11.47 -25.23
C ARG A 361 17.36 12.24 -24.58
N LEU A 362 16.13 12.01 -25.02
CA LEU A 362 14.90 12.57 -24.44
C LEU A 362 14.80 12.17 -22.97
N VAL A 363 14.81 10.87 -22.66
CA VAL A 363 14.70 10.33 -21.29
C VAL A 363 15.82 10.83 -20.37
N LYS A 364 17.06 10.94 -20.86
CA LYS A 364 18.19 11.46 -20.06
C LYS A 364 18.07 12.94 -19.70
N LYS A 365 17.42 13.76 -20.53
CA LYS A 365 17.30 15.23 -20.33
C LYS A 365 15.96 15.64 -19.75
N ALA A 366 14.92 14.84 -19.95
CA ALA A 366 13.58 15.00 -19.41
C ALA A 366 13.06 13.60 -19.05
N CYS A 367 13.25 13.18 -17.81
CA CYS A 367 12.80 11.85 -17.34
C CYS A 367 11.30 11.62 -17.61
N TRP A 368 10.49 12.68 -17.53
CA TRP A 368 9.04 12.70 -17.76
C TRP A 368 8.56 12.28 -19.16
N ILE A 369 9.45 12.11 -20.15
CA ILE A 369 9.09 11.52 -21.45
C ILE A 369 8.63 10.07 -21.30
N VAL A 370 9.10 9.37 -20.26
CA VAL A 370 8.51 8.13 -19.74
C VAL A 370 8.08 8.45 -18.30
N PRO A 371 6.79 8.72 -17.99
CA PRO A 371 6.38 9.30 -16.71
C PRO A 371 6.74 8.45 -15.48
N TYR A 372 7.94 8.70 -14.98
CA TYR A 372 8.58 8.05 -13.85
C TYR A 372 9.52 9.08 -13.22
N TYR A 373 9.40 9.28 -11.92
CA TYR A 373 10.26 10.16 -11.17
C TYR A 373 11.35 9.34 -10.45
N PRO A 374 12.61 9.38 -10.91
CA PRO A 374 13.61 8.46 -10.45
C PRO A 374 14.25 8.98 -9.15
N LEU A 375 13.83 8.40 -8.02
CA LEU A 375 14.26 8.78 -6.66
C LEU A 375 15.80 8.81 -6.51
N ARG A 376 16.29 9.62 -5.57
CA ARG A 376 17.71 9.72 -5.22
C ARG A 376 18.23 8.39 -4.68
N GLY A 377 19.38 7.94 -5.18
CA GLY A 377 20.02 6.71 -4.71
C GLY A 377 20.79 6.90 -3.40
N GLU A 378 21.01 5.82 -2.66
CA GLU A 378 21.90 5.80 -1.50
C GLU A 378 23.31 6.22 -1.92
N GLY A 379 23.89 7.22 -1.23
CA GLY A 379 25.21 7.77 -1.53
C GLY A 379 25.30 8.69 -2.76
N GLU A 380 24.23 8.87 -3.54
CA GLU A 380 24.22 9.79 -4.69
C GLU A 380 24.25 11.25 -4.22
N SER A 381 25.07 12.12 -4.85
CA SER A 381 25.07 13.55 -4.53
C SER A 381 23.78 14.22 -5.00
N GLU A 382 23.37 15.29 -4.34
CA GLU A 382 22.19 16.06 -4.77
C GLU A 382 22.37 16.63 -6.18
N GLU A 383 23.58 17.08 -6.56
CA GLU A 383 23.82 17.55 -7.94
C GLU A 383 23.72 16.42 -8.97
N GLN A 384 24.23 15.23 -8.65
CA GLN A 384 24.16 14.06 -9.53
C GLN A 384 22.70 13.67 -9.76
N TRP A 385 21.90 13.62 -8.69
CA TRP A 385 20.47 13.36 -8.75
C TRP A 385 19.71 14.44 -9.54
N MET A 386 19.96 15.72 -9.27
CA MET A 386 19.35 16.84 -10.00
C MET A 386 19.66 16.79 -11.50
N ARG A 387 20.92 16.48 -11.87
CA ARG A 387 21.30 16.27 -13.27
C ARG A 387 20.60 15.05 -13.89
N ARG A 388 20.37 13.98 -13.12
CA ARG A 388 19.69 12.75 -13.57
C ARG A 388 18.18 12.93 -13.77
N ILE A 389 17.53 13.83 -13.04
CA ILE A 389 16.13 14.24 -13.32
C ILE A 389 16.01 15.28 -14.44
N GLY A 390 17.13 15.84 -14.92
CA GLY A 390 17.19 16.74 -16.08
C GLY A 390 17.44 18.22 -15.78
N ARG A 391 17.67 18.61 -14.52
CA ARG A 391 18.04 20.00 -14.16
C ARG A 391 19.44 20.33 -14.67
N LYS A 392 19.63 21.55 -15.18
CA LYS A 392 20.92 22.04 -15.71
C LYS A 392 21.91 22.34 -14.59
N ASN A 393 21.47 23.09 -13.58
CA ASN A 393 22.25 23.63 -12.47
C ASN A 393 21.32 23.87 -11.26
N LYS A 394 21.91 24.17 -10.09
CA LYS A 394 21.13 24.47 -8.87
C LYS A 394 20.28 25.74 -9.02
N ASP A 395 20.72 26.67 -9.86
CA ASP A 395 20.11 27.98 -10.06
C ASP A 395 18.92 27.96 -11.05
N GLU A 396 18.65 26.83 -11.71
CA GLU A 396 17.51 26.69 -12.63
C GLU A 396 16.18 26.74 -11.84
N THR A 397 15.43 27.83 -12.00
CA THR A 397 14.14 27.98 -11.33
C THR A 397 13.15 26.88 -11.77
N THR A 398 12.21 26.52 -10.89
CA THR A 398 11.19 25.50 -11.20
C THR A 398 10.33 25.89 -12.42
N VAL A 399 10.12 27.18 -12.68
CA VAL A 399 9.41 27.66 -13.88
C VAL A 399 10.24 27.39 -15.13
N GLN A 400 11.49 27.86 -15.19
CA GLN A 400 12.40 27.61 -16.34
C GLN A 400 12.58 26.11 -16.61
N TYR A 401 12.70 25.30 -15.56
CA TYR A 401 12.75 23.85 -15.68
C TYR A 401 11.44 23.30 -16.30
N ASN A 402 10.28 23.68 -15.77
CA ASN A 402 8.98 23.22 -16.26
C ASN A 402 8.72 23.63 -17.72
N ASP A 403 9.06 24.87 -18.12
CA ASP A 403 8.93 25.34 -19.51
C ASP A 403 9.81 24.52 -20.47
N ARG A 404 11.04 24.21 -20.03
CA ARG A 404 12.01 23.42 -20.79
C ARG A 404 11.60 21.94 -20.91
N MET A 405 11.03 21.37 -19.83
CA MET A 405 10.40 20.05 -19.88
C MET A 405 9.16 20.06 -20.79
N GLY A 406 8.36 21.13 -20.75
CA GLY A 406 7.19 21.34 -21.60
C GLY A 406 7.54 21.37 -23.09
N GLY A 407 8.54 22.17 -23.50
CA GLY A 407 9.02 22.19 -24.88
C GLY A 407 9.58 20.84 -25.34
N THR A 408 10.27 20.13 -24.46
CA THR A 408 10.77 18.77 -24.72
C THR A 408 9.64 17.74 -24.91
N ALA A 409 8.60 17.81 -24.06
CA ALA A 409 7.42 16.96 -24.18
C ALA A 409 6.58 17.30 -25.41
N ALA A 410 6.39 18.59 -25.73
CA ALA A 410 5.71 19.03 -26.95
C ALA A 410 6.40 18.48 -28.22
N PHE A 411 7.74 18.47 -28.25
CA PHE A 411 8.50 17.85 -29.34
C PHE A 411 8.26 16.34 -29.45
N TYR A 412 8.31 15.60 -28.34
CA TYR A 412 7.99 14.17 -28.34
C TYR A 412 6.52 13.90 -28.75
N PHE A 413 5.57 14.67 -28.23
CA PHE A 413 4.16 14.57 -28.60
C PHE A 413 3.89 14.93 -30.06
N ALA A 414 4.68 15.83 -30.66
CA ALA A 414 4.63 16.09 -32.10
C ALA A 414 5.14 14.88 -32.92
N ILE A 415 6.18 14.16 -32.45
CA ILE A 415 6.63 12.91 -33.08
C ILE A 415 5.49 11.89 -33.06
N LEU A 416 4.88 11.62 -31.90
CA LEU A 416 3.84 10.59 -31.75
C LEU A 416 2.65 10.75 -32.71
N GLN A 417 2.25 11.99 -33.02
CA GLN A 417 1.09 12.31 -33.86
C GLN A 417 1.41 12.62 -35.33
N THR A 418 2.68 12.60 -35.73
CA THR A 418 3.05 12.92 -37.11
C THR A 418 2.41 11.89 -38.05
N ARG A 419 1.56 12.36 -38.96
CA ARG A 419 0.82 11.46 -39.87
C ARG A 419 1.78 10.75 -40.83
N LEU A 420 1.62 9.44 -40.92
CA LEU A 420 2.46 8.52 -41.68
C LEU A 420 1.93 8.32 -43.11
N THR A 421 1.94 9.39 -43.91
CA THR A 421 1.53 9.33 -45.33
C THR A 421 2.70 9.64 -46.24
N SER A 422 2.72 9.05 -47.45
CA SER A 422 3.71 9.36 -48.49
C SER A 422 3.75 10.83 -48.93
N THR A 423 2.66 11.58 -48.71
CA THR A 423 2.56 13.03 -48.94
C THR A 423 3.14 13.90 -47.82
N ASN A 424 3.17 13.37 -46.59
CA ASN A 424 3.69 14.08 -45.42
C ASN A 424 5.16 13.71 -45.16
N LEU A 425 5.56 12.45 -45.33
CA LEU A 425 6.93 12.04 -45.07
C LEU A 425 7.85 12.27 -46.27
N VAL A 426 9.12 12.56 -45.98
CA VAL A 426 10.17 12.69 -47.00
C VAL A 426 10.79 11.31 -47.16
N LEU A 427 10.32 10.56 -48.16
CA LEU A 427 10.74 9.17 -48.39
C LEU A 427 11.51 9.06 -49.73
N PRO A 428 12.63 8.30 -49.78
CA PRO A 428 13.42 8.14 -51.01
C PRO A 428 12.71 7.30 -52.08
N GLN A 429 11.69 6.53 -51.71
CA GLN A 429 10.86 5.72 -52.62
C GLN A 429 9.38 5.84 -52.22
N GLN A 430 8.48 5.62 -53.17
CA GLN A 430 7.04 5.48 -52.88
C GLN A 430 6.82 4.15 -52.14
N VAL A 431 6.66 4.23 -50.83
CA VAL A 431 6.36 3.11 -49.92
C VAL A 431 4.87 3.17 -49.57
N GLY A 432 4.20 2.02 -49.52
CA GLY A 432 2.80 1.94 -49.09
C GLY A 432 2.63 2.23 -47.60
N ASP A 433 1.52 2.84 -47.21
CA ASP A 433 1.28 3.34 -45.84
C ASP A 433 1.42 2.23 -44.76
N ASP A 434 1.03 0.99 -45.05
CA ASP A 434 1.20 -0.15 -44.13
C ASP A 434 2.67 -0.49 -43.84
N ASP A 435 3.54 -0.41 -44.85
CA ASP A 435 4.99 -0.64 -44.70
C ASP A 435 5.62 0.53 -43.92
N ILE A 436 5.20 1.77 -44.19
CA ILE A 436 5.60 2.95 -43.39
C ILE A 436 5.28 2.75 -41.90
N ILE A 437 4.08 2.28 -41.56
CA ILE A 437 3.67 1.99 -40.17
C ILE A 437 4.55 0.90 -39.55
N SER A 438 4.88 -0.14 -40.33
CA SER A 438 5.73 -1.25 -39.87
C SER A 438 7.14 -0.78 -39.47
N ARG A 439 7.71 0.14 -40.26
CA ARG A 439 9.05 0.71 -40.09
C ARG A 439 9.19 1.64 -38.89
N LEU A 440 8.10 2.28 -38.44
CA LEU A 440 8.15 3.17 -37.28
C LEU A 440 8.35 2.37 -35.97
N PRO A 441 9.43 2.60 -35.18
CA PRO A 441 9.66 1.90 -33.93
C PRO A 441 8.59 2.18 -32.87
N ALA A 442 8.34 1.20 -32.00
CA ALA A 442 7.21 1.21 -31.07
C ALA A 442 7.18 2.44 -30.14
N GLN A 443 8.34 2.93 -29.72
CA GLN A 443 8.48 4.11 -28.85
C GLN A 443 7.99 5.41 -29.48
N PHE A 444 7.88 5.49 -30.81
CA PHE A 444 7.40 6.68 -31.53
C PHE A 444 5.99 6.50 -32.11
N ARG A 445 5.34 5.34 -31.92
CA ARG A 445 3.97 5.09 -32.37
C ARG A 445 2.96 5.84 -31.50
N PHE A 446 1.85 6.27 -32.10
CA PHE A 446 0.78 7.00 -31.40
C PHE A 446 0.23 6.27 -30.16
N SER A 447 0.32 4.94 -30.10
CA SER A 447 -0.02 4.13 -28.91
C SER A 447 0.66 4.61 -27.62
N GLN A 448 1.88 5.17 -27.72
CA GLN A 448 2.60 5.70 -26.56
C GLN A 448 1.94 6.94 -25.95
N SER A 449 1.01 7.62 -26.64
CA SER A 449 0.20 8.68 -26.04
C SER A 449 -0.72 8.14 -24.93
N TRP A 450 -1.26 6.93 -25.10
CA TRP A 450 -2.07 6.24 -24.09
C TRP A 450 -1.19 5.77 -22.93
N THR A 451 -0.07 5.12 -23.23
CA THR A 451 0.92 4.69 -22.23
C THR A 451 1.37 5.86 -21.37
N TRP A 452 1.80 6.96 -22.00
CA TRP A 452 2.24 8.20 -21.33
C TRP A 452 1.16 8.77 -20.41
N LEU A 453 -0.06 8.99 -20.92
CA LEU A 453 -1.13 9.56 -20.11
C LEU A 453 -1.50 8.65 -18.93
N SER A 454 -1.52 7.33 -19.13
CA SER A 454 -1.83 6.36 -18.07
C SER A 454 -0.79 6.32 -16.94
N HIS A 455 0.48 6.62 -17.24
CA HIS A 455 1.53 6.74 -16.23
C HIS A 455 1.53 8.13 -15.57
N ALA A 456 1.31 9.21 -16.36
CA ALA A 456 1.25 10.58 -15.85
C ALA A 456 0.09 10.79 -14.84
N LEU A 457 -1.03 10.10 -15.02
CA LEU A 457 -2.19 10.13 -14.12
C LEU A 457 -2.09 9.18 -12.91
N ARG A 458 -1.04 8.35 -12.82
CA ARG A 458 -0.89 7.36 -11.74
C ARG A 458 -0.23 8.00 -10.51
N PRO A 459 -0.81 7.96 -9.31
CA PRO A 459 -0.16 8.45 -8.09
C PRO A 459 1.24 7.81 -7.88
N PRO A 460 2.25 8.59 -7.46
CA PRO A 460 2.21 10.01 -7.06
C PRO A 460 2.48 10.99 -8.23
N MET A 461 2.46 10.59 -9.49
CA MET A 461 2.88 11.47 -10.61
C MET A 461 2.07 12.78 -10.69
N PRO A 462 0.72 12.81 -10.57
CA PRO A 462 -0.07 14.04 -10.57
C PRO A 462 0.30 15.07 -9.50
N THR A 463 0.86 14.63 -8.35
CA THR A 463 1.23 15.52 -7.24
C THR A 463 2.61 16.17 -7.43
N LEU A 464 3.33 15.84 -8.51
CA LEU A 464 4.63 16.44 -8.86
C LEU A 464 4.42 17.67 -9.76
N SER A 465 5.01 18.81 -9.39
CA SER A 465 4.75 20.13 -10.00
C SER A 465 4.98 20.24 -11.51
N THR A 466 5.77 19.34 -12.09
CA THR A 466 6.01 19.28 -13.54
C THR A 466 4.87 18.59 -14.30
N ILE A 467 4.20 17.58 -13.73
CA ILE A 467 3.21 16.76 -14.45
C ILE A 467 2.00 17.58 -14.95
N PRO A 468 1.41 18.51 -14.16
CA PRO A 468 0.36 19.42 -14.65
C PRO A 468 0.77 20.27 -15.87
N GLN A 469 2.01 20.77 -15.94
CA GLN A 469 2.51 21.48 -17.13
C GLN A 469 2.53 20.55 -18.36
N LEU A 470 2.98 19.30 -18.17
CA LEU A 470 3.08 18.32 -19.24
C LEU A 470 1.72 17.79 -19.68
N LEU A 471 0.74 17.70 -18.78
CA LEU A 471 -0.66 17.38 -19.08
C LEU A 471 -1.33 18.51 -19.88
N ALA A 472 -1.11 19.78 -19.52
CA ALA A 472 -1.57 20.90 -20.33
C ALA A 472 -0.96 20.86 -21.74
N THR A 473 0.35 20.63 -21.82
CA THR A 473 1.07 20.44 -23.10
C THR A 473 0.54 19.24 -23.89
N PHE A 474 0.21 18.13 -23.21
CA PHE A 474 -0.39 16.95 -23.82
C PHE A 474 -1.77 17.27 -24.42
N PHE A 475 -2.65 17.99 -23.73
CA PHE A 475 -3.96 18.32 -24.31
C PHE A 475 -3.85 19.30 -25.48
N GLU A 476 -2.97 20.29 -25.41
CA GLU A 476 -2.76 21.22 -26.52
C GLU A 476 -2.11 20.56 -27.75
N MET A 477 -1.20 19.60 -27.55
CA MET A 477 -0.52 18.93 -28.65
C MET A 477 -1.26 17.69 -29.16
N LEU A 478 -1.90 16.89 -28.29
CA LEU A 478 -2.47 15.58 -28.60
C LEU A 478 -3.97 15.47 -28.34
N GLY A 479 -4.62 16.46 -27.73
CA GLY A 479 -6.00 16.35 -27.25
C GLY A 479 -7.00 15.84 -28.29
N GLU A 480 -7.07 16.49 -29.46
CA GLU A 480 -7.99 16.07 -30.53
C GLU A 480 -7.55 14.76 -31.23
N PRO A 481 -6.27 14.56 -31.63
CA PRO A 481 -5.79 13.26 -32.14
C PRO A 481 -6.07 12.10 -31.18
N TYR A 482 -5.90 12.30 -29.87
CA TYR A 482 -6.15 11.30 -28.82
C TYR A 482 -7.64 10.96 -28.72
N ARG A 483 -8.50 11.98 -28.75
CA ARG A 483 -9.96 11.82 -28.78
C ARG A 483 -10.42 11.02 -30.01
N LEU A 484 -9.87 11.33 -31.18
CA LEU A 484 -10.19 10.65 -32.44
C LEU A 484 -9.70 9.20 -32.45
N ALA A 485 -8.46 8.94 -32.02
CA ALA A 485 -7.86 7.60 -32.07
C ALA A 485 -8.50 6.59 -31.10
N TYR A 486 -8.81 7.00 -29.87
CA TYR A 486 -9.35 6.09 -28.84
C TYR A 486 -10.85 6.25 -28.57
N GLY A 487 -11.52 7.19 -29.25
CA GLY A 487 -12.97 7.39 -29.23
C GLY A 487 -13.57 7.38 -27.81
N LYS A 488 -14.49 6.44 -27.57
CA LYS A 488 -15.19 6.29 -26.27
C LYS A 488 -14.26 6.12 -25.06
N GLN A 489 -13.08 5.51 -25.24
CA GLN A 489 -12.14 5.32 -24.12
C GLN A 489 -11.41 6.62 -23.77
N ALA A 490 -11.04 7.44 -24.76
CA ALA A 490 -10.52 8.78 -24.51
C ALA A 490 -11.55 9.65 -23.76
N VAL A 491 -12.82 9.63 -24.19
CA VAL A 491 -13.90 10.39 -23.53
C VAL A 491 -14.01 10.06 -22.04
N LYS A 492 -13.95 8.76 -21.67
CA LYS A 492 -13.95 8.33 -20.26
C LYS A 492 -12.76 8.88 -19.47
N VAL A 493 -11.56 8.87 -20.05
CA VAL A 493 -10.35 9.40 -19.39
C VAL A 493 -10.46 10.92 -19.21
N LEU A 494 -10.92 11.65 -20.22
CA LEU A 494 -11.14 13.11 -20.16
C LEU A 494 -12.18 13.49 -19.10
N GLN A 495 -13.30 12.74 -19.02
CA GLN A 495 -14.32 12.90 -17.98
C GLN A 495 -13.77 12.61 -16.58
N LEU A 496 -12.95 11.56 -16.42
CA LEU A 496 -12.32 11.22 -15.15
C LEU A 496 -11.40 12.36 -14.67
N ILE A 497 -10.53 12.87 -15.55
CA ILE A 497 -9.65 14.01 -15.24
C ILE A 497 -10.49 15.23 -14.84
N LYS A 498 -11.53 15.56 -15.60
CA LYS A 498 -12.42 16.68 -15.27
C LYS A 498 -13.09 16.51 -13.90
N SER A 499 -13.58 15.32 -13.57
CA SER A 499 -14.22 15.03 -12.28
C SER A 499 -13.30 15.16 -11.07
N ARG A 500 -11.98 15.14 -11.30
CA ARG A 500 -10.93 15.27 -10.28
C ARG A 500 -10.18 16.60 -10.36
N ILE A 501 -10.55 17.50 -11.26
CA ILE A 501 -9.73 18.69 -11.54
C ILE A 501 -9.70 19.69 -10.38
N ASP A 502 -10.77 19.72 -9.59
CA ASP A 502 -10.97 20.58 -8.42
C ASP A 502 -10.58 19.87 -7.10
N ASP A 503 -9.98 18.66 -7.16
CA ASP A 503 -9.51 17.89 -6.00
C ASP A 503 -8.06 18.30 -5.66
N GLU A 504 -7.87 19.21 -4.69
CA GLU A 504 -6.56 19.74 -4.29
C GLU A 504 -5.54 18.65 -3.87
N ASN A 505 -6.01 17.48 -3.41
CA ASN A 505 -5.15 16.37 -3.01
C ASN A 505 -4.71 15.50 -4.20
N ALA A 506 -5.40 15.60 -5.34
CA ALA A 506 -5.06 14.86 -6.54
C ALA A 506 -3.91 15.49 -7.36
N TRP A 507 -3.58 16.77 -7.13
CA TRP A 507 -2.65 17.52 -7.96
C TRP A 507 -1.53 18.22 -7.17
N ALA A 508 -0.52 18.73 -7.88
CA ALA A 508 0.56 19.49 -7.26
C ALA A 508 0.06 20.87 -6.79
N LYS A 509 0.22 21.17 -5.49
CA LYS A 509 -0.28 22.41 -4.85
C LYS A 509 0.17 23.71 -5.51
N ASN A 510 1.31 23.72 -6.20
CA ASN A 510 1.87 24.90 -6.87
C ASN A 510 1.61 24.93 -8.40
N SER A 511 0.52 24.32 -8.86
CA SER A 511 0.22 24.16 -10.29
C SER A 511 -1.14 24.71 -10.76
N GLU A 512 -1.81 25.51 -9.93
CA GLU A 512 -3.15 26.08 -10.17
C GLU A 512 -3.34 26.68 -11.57
N ALA A 513 -2.35 27.43 -12.08
CA ALA A 513 -2.41 28.04 -13.41
C ALA A 513 -2.50 26.97 -14.53
N ASN A 514 -1.78 25.85 -14.38
CA ASN A 514 -1.83 24.74 -15.33
C ASN A 514 -3.11 23.91 -15.19
N MET A 515 -3.59 23.71 -13.97
CA MET A 515 -4.88 23.06 -13.74
C MET A 515 -6.03 23.89 -14.32
N THR A 516 -5.99 25.21 -14.17
CA THR A 516 -6.92 26.17 -14.79
C THR A 516 -6.87 26.08 -16.31
N ARG A 517 -5.67 26.02 -16.90
CA ARG A 517 -5.49 25.84 -18.36
C ARG A 517 -6.09 24.52 -18.86
N ILE A 518 -5.89 23.41 -18.14
CA ILE A 518 -6.51 22.11 -18.45
C ILE A 518 -8.03 22.21 -18.32
N LYS A 519 -8.55 22.87 -17.27
CA LYS A 519 -9.99 23.07 -17.05
C LYS A 519 -10.63 23.80 -18.23
N LEU A 520 -10.06 24.92 -18.66
CA LEU A 520 -10.51 25.69 -19.83
C LEU A 520 -10.49 24.87 -21.14
N LEU A 521 -9.51 23.98 -21.33
CA LEU A 521 -9.46 23.09 -22.50
C LEU A 521 -10.58 22.03 -22.44
N LEU A 522 -10.81 21.42 -21.27
CA LEU A 522 -11.88 20.44 -21.05
C LEU A 522 -13.28 21.06 -21.06
N ASP A 523 -13.42 22.34 -20.70
CA ASP A 523 -14.66 23.12 -20.83
C ASP A 523 -15.00 23.37 -22.31
N LYS A 524 -14.03 23.86 -23.10
CA LYS A 524 -14.18 24.02 -24.56
C LYS A 524 -14.53 22.72 -25.26
N TRP A 525 -13.90 21.62 -24.86
CA TRP A 525 -14.23 20.31 -25.41
C TRP A 525 -15.68 19.88 -25.13
N GLN A 526 -16.22 20.20 -23.94
CA GLN A 526 -17.63 19.92 -23.63
C GLN A 526 -18.62 20.78 -24.42
N THR A 527 -18.25 21.98 -24.88
CA THR A 527 -19.09 22.79 -25.79
C THR A 527 -18.98 22.34 -27.26
N GLY A 528 -18.31 21.23 -27.54
CA GLY A 528 -18.17 20.65 -28.88
C GLY A 528 -16.99 21.19 -29.68
N GLN A 529 -16.13 22.03 -29.09
CA GLN A 529 -14.91 22.50 -29.75
C GLN A 529 -13.81 21.40 -29.70
N PRO A 530 -12.86 21.38 -30.65
CA PRO A 530 -11.74 20.45 -30.61
C PRO A 530 -10.85 20.70 -29.38
N LEU A 531 -10.35 19.63 -28.76
CA LEU A 531 -9.56 19.71 -27.51
C LEU A 531 -8.14 20.29 -27.72
N SER A 532 -7.67 20.33 -28.97
CA SER A 532 -6.38 20.91 -29.39
C SER A 532 -6.55 21.74 -30.66
N SER A 533 -5.77 22.81 -30.79
CA SER A 533 -5.70 23.60 -32.04
C SER A 533 -5.05 22.79 -33.18
N SER A 534 -5.41 23.12 -34.42
CA SER A 534 -4.72 22.69 -35.64
C SER A 534 -3.56 23.63 -36.05
N ASP A 535 -3.33 24.74 -35.34
CA ASP A 535 -2.21 25.64 -35.66
C ASP A 535 -0.87 24.89 -35.60
N GLY A 536 -0.07 25.04 -36.66
CA GLY A 536 1.20 24.33 -36.84
C GLY A 536 1.08 22.90 -37.38
N ARG A 537 -0.09 22.24 -37.34
CA ARG A 537 -0.34 20.93 -37.96
C ARG A 537 -0.68 21.05 -39.45
N ILE A 538 0.25 21.67 -40.18
CA ILE A 538 0.04 22.21 -41.52
C ILE A 538 -0.16 21.13 -42.60
N TRP A 539 0.01 19.85 -42.26
CA TRP A 539 -0.22 18.67 -43.12
C TRP A 539 -1.56 17.96 -42.88
N GLU A 540 -2.42 18.46 -41.98
CA GLU A 540 -3.74 17.86 -41.74
C GLU A 540 -4.83 18.36 -42.71
N ALA A 541 -4.48 19.35 -43.54
CA ALA A 541 -5.28 19.92 -44.63
C ALA A 541 -4.60 19.68 -45.99
#